data_AF-A0A9P0J738-F1
#
_entry.id   AF-A0A9P0J738-F1
#
_cell.length_a   1.000
_cell.length_b   1.000
_cell.length_c   1.000
_cell.angle_alpha   90.00
_cell.angle_beta   90.00
_cell.angle_gamma   90.00
#
_symmetry.space_group_name_H-M   'P 1'
#
loop_
_entity.id
_entity.type
_entity.pdbx_description
1 polymer ?
#
loop_
_entity_poly.entity_id
_entity_poly.type
_entity_poly.pdbx_seq_one_letter_code
_entity_poly.pdbx_strand_id
1 'polypeptide(L)'
;MDLIQAIKLYIIKMTEDCGPGMKVLLMDKATTSIVSAVFSQSEILQREVYLFEQLTSTSSSDSMYHMKCITFLRPTSENISLLCKELRNPRYGYYYIYFSNIISKTDIKTIAESDIQEVVREVQEYYADYLAVAPHLFSLNIPSCGQCLSWDPLQLTRCTQGIISVLLSLKKNPLIRFQASSKMSKQLAEKVKVIFSKEENLFNLKQGDIQPQLLILDRREDPVTPLLMPWSYQAMVHELLTINNNQVDLSHIEDIKPDLKKVLLCAEQDDLYKQNIYKNFGEIGEIMKSLIDDFKSKAKNHQKLDTISDMKAFVENYPQFKKMSSTVAKHVIIMEQLSNYVTKKNLLEVSELQQQIACDIQSSQHTQKIKELIEKGIPDEEASKLVMLYALKSFSKDSNRELTSLIQILKSKKVAEHWIELVHDVMKYQSKIILDNENTLKNAKQITKRFYKDLKGVDNIFTQHVPLMKELVEDLIKSRLKEEQYPFLSDINQPTKRVQDIIVFVIGGVTYEESMAIYNMNISNPQVRIILGGSTVHNSSSFLNEVKLATFGVIKSRGGSRKL
;
A
#
# COMPACT_ATOMS: atom_id res chain seq x y z
N MET A 1 -0.50 -17.95 -6.43
CA MET A 1 -1.19 -17.07 -5.48
C MET A 1 -0.89 -15.67 -5.98
N ASP A 2 -1.76 -15.14 -6.83
CA ASP A 2 -1.53 -13.91 -7.60
C ASP A 2 -2.83 -13.10 -7.60
N LEU A 3 -2.77 -11.90 -7.02
CA LEU A 3 -3.91 -11.01 -6.84
C LEU A 3 -4.38 -10.38 -8.14
N ILE A 4 -3.46 -10.00 -9.02
CA ILE A 4 -3.77 -9.38 -10.31
C ILE A 4 -4.48 -10.41 -11.19
N GLN A 5 -3.93 -11.63 -11.26
CA GLN A 5 -4.53 -12.71 -12.03
C GLN A 5 -5.93 -13.07 -11.51
N ALA A 6 -6.12 -13.11 -10.19
CA ALA A 6 -7.43 -13.41 -9.60
C ALA A 6 -8.51 -12.41 -10.03
N ILE A 7 -8.21 -11.10 -9.96
CA ILE A 7 -9.15 -10.06 -10.40
C ILE A 7 -9.33 -10.11 -11.93
N LYS A 8 -8.24 -10.31 -12.69
CA LYS A 8 -8.31 -10.45 -14.15
C LYS A 8 -9.30 -11.54 -14.55
N LEU A 9 -9.21 -12.72 -13.94
CA LEU A 9 -10.12 -13.83 -14.22
C LEU A 9 -11.58 -13.50 -13.95
N TYR A 10 -11.91 -12.76 -12.87
CA TYR A 10 -13.28 -12.34 -12.62
C TYR A 10 -13.83 -11.42 -13.71
N ILE A 11 -13.08 -10.38 -14.09
CA ILE A 11 -13.52 -9.43 -15.12
C ILE A 11 -13.63 -10.11 -16.48
N ILE A 12 -12.68 -10.99 -16.82
CA ILE A 12 -12.75 -11.83 -18.02
C ILE A 12 -14.07 -12.59 -18.06
N LYS A 13 -14.39 -13.26 -16.95
CA LYS A 13 -15.61 -14.04 -16.84
C LYS A 13 -16.88 -13.18 -16.94
N MET A 14 -16.91 -11.99 -16.31
CA MET A 14 -18.02 -11.03 -16.48
C MET A 14 -18.28 -10.70 -17.96
N THR A 15 -17.21 -10.51 -18.75
CA THR A 15 -17.32 -10.18 -20.18
C THR A 15 -17.71 -11.36 -21.05
N GLU A 16 -17.37 -12.58 -20.64
CA GLU A 16 -17.70 -13.83 -21.33
C GLU A 16 -19.14 -14.27 -21.06
N ASP A 17 -19.57 -14.21 -19.80
CA ASP A 17 -20.94 -14.54 -19.36
C ASP A 17 -21.99 -13.66 -20.07
N CYS A 18 -21.64 -12.40 -20.37
CA CYS A 18 -22.47 -11.47 -21.14
C CYS A 18 -22.67 -11.86 -22.62
N GLY A 19 -21.84 -12.78 -23.15
CA GLY A 19 -21.83 -13.20 -24.55
C GLY A 19 -21.36 -12.09 -25.52
N PRO A 20 -21.37 -12.35 -26.84
CA PRO A 20 -20.89 -11.40 -27.85
C PRO A 20 -21.79 -10.17 -27.99
N GLY A 21 -21.25 -9.07 -28.51
CA GLY A 21 -21.98 -7.83 -28.81
C GLY A 21 -21.48 -6.60 -28.05
N MET A 22 -22.07 -5.43 -28.33
CA MET A 22 -21.62 -4.17 -27.74
C MET A 22 -21.99 -4.07 -26.26
N LYS A 23 -20.99 -3.84 -25.40
CA LYS A 23 -21.13 -3.82 -23.94
C LYS A 23 -20.78 -2.45 -23.36
N VAL A 24 -21.47 -2.11 -22.27
CA VAL A 24 -21.13 -1.00 -21.37
C VAL A 24 -20.72 -1.57 -20.03
N LEU A 25 -19.65 -1.05 -19.44
CA LEU A 25 -19.25 -1.37 -18.06
C LEU A 25 -19.70 -0.24 -17.12
N LEU A 26 -20.71 -0.51 -16.31
CA LEU A 26 -21.28 0.40 -15.32
C LEU A 26 -20.70 0.09 -13.94
N MET A 27 -20.03 1.05 -13.32
CA MET A 27 -19.24 0.86 -12.10
C MET A 27 -19.53 1.93 -11.04
N ASP A 28 -19.08 1.68 -9.81
CA ASP A 28 -18.93 2.72 -8.81
C ASP A 28 -17.49 3.23 -8.77
N LYS A 29 -17.21 4.23 -7.92
CA LYS A 29 -15.87 4.82 -7.80
C LYS A 29 -14.80 3.80 -7.38
N ALA A 30 -15.14 2.87 -6.50
CA ALA A 30 -14.22 1.86 -5.99
C ALA A 30 -13.95 0.78 -7.04
N THR A 31 -14.99 0.21 -7.65
CA THR A 31 -14.86 -0.83 -8.69
C THR A 31 -14.19 -0.28 -9.95
N THR A 32 -14.42 1.00 -10.30
CA THR A 32 -13.66 1.69 -11.37
C THR A 32 -12.16 1.64 -11.09
N SER A 33 -11.75 1.93 -9.84
CA SER A 33 -10.33 1.91 -9.45
C SER A 33 -9.76 0.48 -9.48
N ILE A 34 -10.55 -0.52 -9.11
CA ILE A 34 -10.16 -1.94 -9.13
C ILE A 34 -9.93 -2.43 -10.56
N VAL A 35 -10.86 -2.16 -11.47
CA VAL A 35 -10.73 -2.54 -12.89
C VAL A 35 -9.57 -1.82 -13.55
N SER A 36 -9.43 -0.51 -13.31
CA SER A 36 -8.36 0.31 -13.87
C SER A 36 -6.96 -0.10 -13.41
N ALA A 37 -6.84 -0.74 -12.24
CA ALA A 37 -5.57 -1.23 -11.73
C ALA A 37 -5.06 -2.47 -12.49
N VAL A 38 -5.96 -3.27 -13.07
CA VAL A 38 -5.60 -4.58 -13.67
C VAL A 38 -5.84 -4.67 -15.18
N PHE A 39 -6.68 -3.81 -15.77
CA PHE A 39 -6.95 -3.78 -17.22
C PHE A 39 -6.58 -2.45 -17.86
N SER A 40 -5.97 -2.53 -19.04
CA SER A 40 -5.91 -1.42 -19.98
C SER A 40 -7.25 -1.21 -20.69
N GLN A 41 -7.47 0.02 -21.19
CA GLN A 41 -8.60 0.30 -22.08
C GLN A 41 -8.54 -0.55 -23.36
N SER A 42 -7.35 -0.81 -23.91
CA SER A 42 -7.17 -1.63 -25.11
C SER A 42 -7.58 -3.08 -24.89
N GLU A 43 -7.19 -3.69 -23.78
CA GLU A 43 -7.52 -5.10 -23.46
C GLU A 43 -9.02 -5.30 -23.24
N ILE A 44 -9.70 -4.33 -22.63
CA ILE A 44 -11.14 -4.46 -22.36
C ILE A 44 -11.99 -4.10 -23.60
N LEU A 45 -11.50 -3.21 -24.47
CA LEU A 45 -12.09 -2.95 -25.79
C LEU A 45 -12.07 -4.19 -26.69
N GLN A 46 -10.99 -4.99 -26.64
CA GLN A 46 -10.91 -6.28 -27.33
C GLN A 46 -11.97 -7.28 -26.86
N ARG A 47 -12.62 -7.02 -25.73
CA ARG A 47 -13.73 -7.81 -25.16
C ARG A 47 -15.10 -7.20 -25.44
N GLU A 48 -15.17 -6.28 -26.40
CA GLU A 48 -16.38 -5.60 -26.86
C GLU A 48 -17.01 -4.66 -25.82
N VAL A 49 -16.23 -4.22 -24.82
CA VAL A 49 -16.65 -3.19 -23.85
C VAL A 49 -16.21 -1.83 -24.37
N TYR A 50 -17.16 -1.06 -24.90
CA TYR A 50 -16.86 0.20 -25.59
C TYR A 50 -17.09 1.44 -24.74
N LEU A 51 -17.99 1.36 -23.76
CA LEU A 51 -18.34 2.48 -22.88
C LEU A 51 -18.08 2.12 -21.43
N PHE A 52 -17.60 3.11 -20.68
CA PHE A 52 -17.37 3.05 -19.24
C PHE A 52 -18.18 4.14 -18.58
N GLU A 53 -19.08 3.77 -17.70
CA GLU A 53 -19.92 4.72 -17.00
C GLU A 53 -19.85 4.51 -15.50
N GLN A 54 -20.04 5.60 -14.75
CA GLN A 54 -20.24 5.52 -13.32
C GLN A 54 -21.75 5.52 -13.02
N LEU A 55 -22.17 4.72 -12.05
CA LEU A 55 -23.56 4.62 -11.61
C LEU A 55 -24.12 5.97 -11.12
N THR A 56 -23.25 6.86 -10.66
CA THR A 56 -23.61 8.23 -10.24
C THR A 56 -23.78 9.20 -11.40
N SER A 57 -23.31 8.86 -12.60
CA SER A 57 -23.37 9.72 -13.79
C SER A 57 -24.74 9.61 -14.46
N THR A 58 -25.66 10.51 -14.12
CA THR A 58 -26.98 10.64 -14.76
C THR A 58 -26.96 11.43 -16.07
N SER A 59 -25.82 11.51 -16.76
CA SER A 59 -25.54 12.56 -17.75
C SER A 59 -25.95 12.24 -19.20
N SER A 60 -26.27 11.00 -19.54
CA SER A 60 -26.71 10.63 -20.89
C SER A 60 -28.21 10.31 -20.88
N SER A 61 -29.01 11.24 -21.41
CA SER A 61 -30.45 11.08 -21.65
C SER A 61 -30.76 10.07 -22.77
N ASP A 62 -29.73 9.54 -23.45
CA ASP A 62 -29.90 8.66 -24.60
C ASP A 62 -29.94 7.21 -24.14
N SER A 63 -31.13 6.59 -24.21
CA SER A 63 -31.29 5.16 -24.02
C SER A 63 -30.58 4.40 -25.15
N MET A 64 -29.69 3.48 -24.79
CA MET A 64 -28.91 2.65 -25.70
C MET A 64 -29.34 1.18 -25.58
N TYR A 65 -30.60 0.88 -25.93
CA TYR A 65 -31.19 -0.46 -25.77
C TYR A 65 -30.48 -1.58 -26.55
N HIS A 66 -29.65 -1.25 -27.55
CA HIS A 66 -28.83 -2.23 -28.27
C HIS A 66 -27.59 -2.68 -27.49
N MET A 67 -27.25 -2.00 -26.39
CA MET A 67 -26.10 -2.31 -25.56
C MET A 67 -26.47 -3.27 -24.44
N LYS A 68 -25.52 -4.14 -24.08
CA LYS A 68 -25.56 -4.96 -22.87
C LYS A 68 -24.80 -4.25 -21.74
N CYS A 69 -25.40 -4.14 -20.57
CA CYS A 69 -24.79 -3.50 -19.41
C CYS A 69 -24.19 -4.55 -18.48
N ILE A 70 -22.88 -4.50 -18.29
CA ILE A 70 -22.16 -5.20 -17.22
C ILE A 70 -22.09 -4.23 -16.05
N THR A 71 -22.82 -4.52 -14.98
CA THR A 71 -22.81 -3.71 -13.76
C THR A 71 -21.87 -4.35 -12.76
N PHE A 72 -20.79 -3.67 -12.35
CA PHE A 72 -19.86 -4.18 -11.34
C PHE A 72 -19.75 -3.20 -10.17
N LEU A 73 -20.34 -3.56 -9.03
CA LEU A 73 -20.56 -2.64 -7.89
C LEU A 73 -20.18 -3.26 -6.55
N ARG A 74 -19.80 -2.43 -5.58
CA ARG A 74 -19.82 -2.83 -4.17
C ARG A 74 -21.26 -2.94 -3.68
N PRO A 75 -21.63 -3.93 -2.84
CA PRO A 75 -22.97 -4.04 -2.28
C PRO A 75 -23.19 -3.06 -1.11
N THR A 76 -23.14 -1.75 -1.38
CA THR A 76 -23.42 -0.68 -0.39
C THR A 76 -24.85 -0.21 -0.55
N SER A 77 -25.50 0.23 0.53
CA SER A 77 -26.89 0.73 0.47
C SER A 77 -27.08 1.88 -0.54
N GLU A 78 -26.07 2.72 -0.73
CA GLU A 78 -26.05 3.76 -1.76
C GLU A 78 -26.09 3.16 -3.18
N ASN A 79 -25.19 2.22 -3.48
CA ASN A 79 -25.13 1.56 -4.78
C ASN A 79 -26.41 0.76 -5.08
N ILE A 80 -26.95 0.06 -4.09
CA ILE A 80 -28.22 -0.67 -4.24
C ILE A 80 -29.35 0.31 -4.58
N SER A 81 -29.44 1.44 -3.88
CA SER A 81 -30.44 2.47 -4.17
C SER A 81 -30.28 3.06 -5.57
N LEU A 82 -29.05 3.33 -6.01
CA LEU A 82 -28.79 3.88 -7.35
C LEU A 82 -29.10 2.86 -8.45
N LEU A 83 -28.72 1.60 -8.25
CA LEU A 83 -29.05 0.51 -9.17
C LEU A 83 -30.56 0.30 -9.28
N CYS A 84 -31.30 0.36 -8.18
CA CYS A 84 -32.76 0.28 -8.21
C CYS A 84 -33.39 1.45 -8.99
N LYS A 85 -32.79 2.65 -8.95
CA LYS A 85 -33.24 3.79 -9.76
C LYS A 85 -32.98 3.56 -11.25
N GLU A 86 -31.81 3.02 -11.59
CA GLU A 86 -31.46 2.65 -12.96
C GLU A 86 -32.41 1.58 -13.51
N LEU A 87 -32.71 0.51 -12.76
CA LEU A 87 -33.57 -0.59 -13.22
C LEU A 87 -35.05 -0.20 -13.38
N ARG A 88 -35.52 0.83 -12.68
CA ARG A 88 -36.89 1.36 -12.88
C ARG A 88 -37.03 2.05 -14.23
N ASN A 89 -35.97 2.66 -14.73
CA ASN A 89 -35.91 3.36 -16.02
C ASN A 89 -34.63 2.94 -16.76
N PRO A 90 -34.56 1.68 -17.23
CA PRO A 90 -33.32 1.10 -17.76
C PRO A 90 -32.87 1.83 -19.03
N ARG A 91 -31.58 2.18 -19.08
CA ARG A 91 -30.96 2.81 -20.24
C ARG A 91 -30.43 1.80 -21.26
N TYR A 92 -30.23 0.56 -20.85
CA TYR A 92 -29.66 -0.51 -21.67
C TYR A 92 -30.65 -1.66 -21.85
N GLY A 93 -30.44 -2.51 -22.87
CA GLY A 93 -31.38 -3.58 -23.19
C GLY A 93 -31.33 -4.75 -22.22
N TYR A 94 -30.15 -5.05 -21.67
CA TYR A 94 -29.93 -6.16 -20.75
C TYR A 94 -28.93 -5.79 -19.67
N TYR A 95 -29.13 -6.27 -18.44
CA TYR A 95 -28.23 -6.05 -17.31
C TYR A 95 -27.68 -7.36 -16.76
N TYR A 96 -26.37 -7.43 -16.62
CA TYR A 96 -25.63 -8.49 -15.92
C TYR A 96 -25.00 -7.86 -14.68
N ILE A 97 -25.49 -8.22 -13.50
CA ILE A 97 -25.15 -7.55 -12.25
C ILE A 97 -24.14 -8.39 -11.48
N TYR A 98 -23.00 -7.80 -11.18
CA TYR A 98 -21.91 -8.40 -10.43
C TYR A 98 -21.60 -7.57 -9.19
N PHE A 99 -21.60 -8.21 -8.02
CA PHE A 99 -21.20 -7.57 -6.77
C PHE A 99 -19.76 -7.92 -6.39
N SER A 100 -18.99 -6.93 -5.93
CA SER A 100 -17.59 -7.13 -5.51
C SER A 100 -17.42 -7.95 -4.23
N ASN A 101 -18.51 -8.13 -3.48
CA ASN A 101 -18.55 -8.80 -2.19
C ASN A 101 -19.92 -9.47 -1.96
N ILE A 102 -20.06 -10.15 -0.82
CA ILE A 102 -21.30 -10.84 -0.43
C ILE A 102 -22.46 -9.83 -0.33
N ILE A 103 -23.59 -10.14 -0.95
CA ILE A 103 -24.81 -9.33 -0.92
C ILE A 103 -25.90 -9.96 -0.04
N SER A 104 -26.67 -9.13 0.66
CA SER A 104 -27.76 -9.61 1.49
C SER A 104 -28.97 -10.07 0.66
N LYS A 105 -29.69 -11.09 1.13
CA LYS A 105 -30.93 -11.55 0.48
C LYS A 105 -32.01 -10.45 0.42
N THR A 106 -31.99 -9.50 1.35
CA THR A 106 -32.90 -8.34 1.36
C THR A 106 -32.59 -7.36 0.23
N ASP A 107 -31.32 -7.11 -0.06
CA ASP A 107 -30.92 -6.24 -1.17
C ASP A 107 -31.26 -6.89 -2.51
N ILE A 108 -31.05 -8.21 -2.66
CA ILE A 108 -31.45 -8.96 -3.87
C ILE A 108 -32.95 -8.82 -4.12
N LYS A 109 -33.79 -8.95 -3.09
CA LYS A 109 -35.25 -8.75 -3.22
C LYS A 109 -35.60 -7.34 -3.67
N THR A 110 -34.93 -6.34 -3.12
CA THR A 110 -35.17 -4.92 -3.45
C THR A 110 -34.80 -4.62 -4.91
N ILE A 111 -33.73 -5.23 -5.42
CA ILE A 111 -33.33 -5.17 -6.83
C ILE A 111 -34.39 -5.82 -7.70
N ALA A 112 -34.82 -7.03 -7.34
CA ALA A 112 -35.83 -7.78 -8.10
C ALA A 112 -37.17 -7.03 -8.19
N GLU A 113 -37.63 -6.41 -7.11
CA GLU A 113 -38.83 -5.56 -7.09
C GLU A 113 -38.70 -4.30 -7.96
N SER A 114 -37.47 -3.84 -8.21
CA SER A 114 -37.21 -2.65 -9.02
C SER A 114 -37.03 -2.94 -10.51
N ASP A 115 -36.82 -4.20 -10.90
CA ASP A 115 -36.70 -4.64 -12.30
C ASP A 115 -38.07 -4.88 -12.95
N ILE A 116 -38.85 -3.80 -13.11
CA ILE A 116 -40.22 -3.86 -13.65
C ILE A 116 -40.23 -4.30 -15.13
N GLN A 117 -39.13 -4.05 -15.85
CA GLN A 117 -39.01 -4.34 -17.28
C GLN A 117 -38.32 -5.69 -17.58
N GLU A 118 -37.99 -6.47 -16.55
CA GLU A 118 -37.37 -7.80 -16.66
C GLU A 118 -36.08 -7.81 -17.51
N VAL A 119 -35.26 -6.76 -17.35
CA VAL A 119 -34.03 -6.56 -18.13
C VAL A 119 -32.82 -7.24 -17.49
N VAL A 120 -32.90 -7.62 -16.21
CA VAL A 120 -31.82 -8.32 -15.51
C VAL A 120 -31.76 -9.76 -16.00
N ARG A 121 -30.57 -10.19 -16.46
CA ARG A 121 -30.32 -11.54 -16.95
C ARG A 121 -29.58 -12.40 -15.93
N GLU A 122 -28.72 -11.78 -15.14
CA GLU A 122 -27.85 -12.50 -14.22
C GLU A 122 -27.45 -11.64 -13.03
N VAL A 123 -27.34 -12.26 -11.87
CA VAL A 123 -26.82 -11.66 -10.63
C VAL A 123 -25.79 -12.61 -10.03
N GLN A 124 -24.54 -12.17 -9.92
CA GLN A 124 -23.44 -12.96 -9.36
C GLN A 124 -22.58 -12.16 -8.37
N GLU A 125 -21.86 -12.88 -7.51
CA GLU A 125 -20.84 -12.33 -6.62
C GLU A 125 -19.46 -12.66 -7.15
N TYR A 126 -18.65 -11.64 -7.45
CA TYR A 126 -17.24 -11.79 -7.78
C TYR A 126 -16.40 -11.02 -6.77
N TYR A 127 -15.68 -11.79 -5.94
CA TYR A 127 -14.94 -11.31 -4.77
C TYR A 127 -13.68 -10.51 -5.16
N ALA A 128 -13.86 -9.35 -5.77
CA ALA A 128 -12.83 -8.41 -6.16
C ALA A 128 -13.09 -7.05 -5.48
N ASP A 129 -12.91 -7.00 -4.16
CA ASP A 129 -13.21 -5.84 -3.30
C ASP A 129 -11.96 -5.18 -2.69
N TYR A 130 -10.86 -5.23 -3.44
CA TYR A 130 -9.54 -4.72 -3.08
C TYR A 130 -8.78 -4.27 -4.33
N LEU A 131 -7.85 -3.33 -4.17
CA LEU A 131 -6.94 -2.90 -5.23
C LEU A 131 -5.74 -3.85 -5.26
N ALA A 132 -5.57 -4.61 -6.35
CA ALA A 132 -4.36 -5.39 -6.59
C ALA A 132 -3.26 -4.46 -7.14
N VAL A 133 -2.35 -4.03 -6.26
CA VAL A 133 -1.25 -3.11 -6.61
C VAL A 133 -0.10 -3.87 -7.28
N ALA A 134 0.17 -5.09 -6.80
CA ALA A 134 1.13 -6.03 -7.38
C ALA A 134 0.60 -7.47 -7.18
N PRO A 135 1.19 -8.50 -7.83
CA PRO A 135 0.77 -9.89 -7.63
C PRO A 135 0.73 -10.35 -6.16
N HIS A 136 1.61 -9.76 -5.33
CA HIS A 136 1.76 -10.05 -3.90
C HIS A 136 1.31 -8.90 -2.98
N LEU A 137 0.79 -7.78 -3.52
CA LEU A 137 0.41 -6.59 -2.74
C LEU A 137 -1.03 -6.16 -3.05
N PHE A 138 -1.86 -6.01 -2.02
CA PHE A 138 -3.16 -5.36 -2.14
C PHE A 138 -3.36 -4.19 -1.17
N SER A 139 -4.29 -3.30 -1.53
CA SER A 139 -4.73 -2.18 -0.72
C SER A 139 -6.25 -2.12 -0.67
N LEU A 140 -6.81 -1.72 0.47
CA LEU A 140 -8.26 -1.47 0.58
C LEU A 140 -8.63 0.00 0.28
N ASN A 141 -7.62 0.85 0.06
CA ASN A 141 -7.73 2.29 -0.15
C ASN A 141 -8.48 3.02 0.99
N ILE A 142 -8.11 2.68 2.24
CA ILE A 142 -8.62 3.25 3.48
C ILE A 142 -7.47 4.02 4.15
N PRO A 143 -7.39 5.35 3.97
CA PRO A 143 -6.30 6.16 4.49
C PRO A 143 -6.25 6.28 6.02
N SER A 144 -7.36 5.99 6.71
CA SER A 144 -7.43 6.02 8.17
C SER A 144 -8.40 4.96 8.68
N CYS A 145 -7.96 4.18 9.66
CA CYS A 145 -8.75 3.09 10.24
C CYS A 145 -9.67 3.53 11.40
N GLY A 146 -9.45 4.73 11.95
CA GLY A 146 -10.23 5.23 13.09
C GLY A 146 -9.55 6.36 13.84
N GLN A 147 -10.09 6.67 15.03
CA GLN A 147 -9.69 7.78 15.89
C GLN A 147 -9.53 7.29 17.33
N CYS A 148 -8.86 8.09 18.18
CA CYS A 148 -8.59 7.71 19.57
C CYS A 148 -7.95 6.31 19.69
N LEU A 149 -7.09 5.95 18.73
CA LEU A 149 -6.38 4.66 18.67
C LEU A 149 -7.31 3.42 18.63
N SER A 150 -8.55 3.61 18.17
CA SER A 150 -9.62 2.61 18.11
C SER A 150 -10.27 2.61 16.72
N TRP A 151 -10.93 1.49 16.37
CA TRP A 151 -11.62 1.36 15.09
C TRP A 151 -12.77 2.36 14.93
N ASP A 152 -12.84 2.99 13.75
CA ASP A 152 -14.13 3.40 13.21
C ASP A 152 -14.92 2.13 12.83
N PRO A 153 -16.15 1.93 13.34
CA PRO A 153 -16.98 0.77 13.02
C PRO A 153 -17.17 0.51 11.52
N LEU A 154 -17.26 1.57 10.71
CA LEU A 154 -17.38 1.45 9.25
C LEU A 154 -16.09 0.90 8.64
N GLN A 155 -14.94 1.36 9.11
CA GLN A 155 -13.64 0.91 8.61
C GLN A 155 -13.31 -0.51 9.06
N LEU A 156 -13.69 -0.92 10.27
CA LEU A 156 -13.59 -2.31 10.70
C LEU A 156 -14.39 -3.24 9.78
N THR A 157 -15.62 -2.84 9.43
CA THR A 157 -16.49 -3.59 8.52
C THR A 157 -15.88 -3.65 7.12
N ARG A 158 -15.37 -2.52 6.60
CA ARG A 158 -14.72 -2.45 5.29
C ARG A 158 -13.45 -3.30 5.21
N CYS A 159 -12.62 -3.29 6.26
CA CYS A 159 -11.43 -4.14 6.36
C CYS A 159 -11.80 -5.63 6.38
N THR A 160 -12.83 -5.99 7.15
CA THR A 160 -13.36 -7.37 7.19
C THR A 160 -13.79 -7.82 5.80
N GLN A 161 -14.62 -7.01 5.11
CA GLN A 161 -15.07 -7.27 3.74
C GLN A 161 -13.91 -7.43 2.75
N GLY A 162 -12.90 -6.57 2.83
CA GLY A 162 -11.72 -6.62 1.97
C GLY A 162 -10.89 -7.90 2.16
N ILE A 163 -10.62 -8.28 3.41
CA ILE A 163 -9.91 -9.53 3.73
C ILE A 163 -10.69 -10.74 3.23
N ILE A 164 -12.00 -10.80 3.50
CA ILE A 164 -12.88 -11.88 3.03
C ILE A 164 -12.83 -12.00 1.50
N SER A 165 -12.86 -10.86 0.81
CA SER A 165 -12.77 -10.80 -0.65
C SER A 165 -11.45 -11.37 -1.18
N VAL A 166 -10.30 -10.99 -0.58
CA VAL A 166 -8.97 -11.55 -0.92
C VAL A 166 -8.91 -13.06 -0.68
N LEU A 167 -9.48 -13.53 0.42
CA LEU A 167 -9.46 -14.96 0.75
C LEU A 167 -10.28 -15.78 -0.23
N LEU A 168 -11.47 -15.29 -0.61
CA LEU A 168 -12.33 -15.97 -1.57
C LEU A 168 -11.75 -15.92 -2.99
N SER A 169 -11.17 -14.79 -3.42
CA SER A 169 -10.52 -14.68 -4.74
C SER A 169 -9.35 -15.63 -4.91
N LEU A 170 -8.58 -15.86 -3.85
CA LEU A 170 -7.45 -16.79 -3.82
C LEU A 170 -7.85 -18.22 -3.45
N LYS A 171 -9.13 -18.44 -3.12
CA LYS A 171 -9.68 -19.71 -2.64
C LYS A 171 -8.90 -20.24 -1.42
N LYS A 172 -8.76 -19.42 -0.37
CA LYS A 172 -8.02 -19.73 0.87
C LYS A 172 -8.92 -19.71 2.10
N ASN A 173 -8.75 -20.71 2.96
CA ASN A 173 -9.37 -20.80 4.29
C ASN A 173 -8.26 -20.89 5.35
N PRO A 174 -7.77 -19.74 5.85
CA PRO A 174 -6.59 -19.68 6.68
C PRO A 174 -6.84 -19.90 8.17
N LEU A 175 -5.81 -20.36 8.87
CA LEU A 175 -5.66 -20.17 10.31
C LEU A 175 -5.39 -18.69 10.61
N ILE A 176 -6.15 -18.10 11.53
CA ILE A 176 -6.04 -16.68 11.86
C ILE A 176 -5.13 -16.51 13.07
N ARG A 177 -4.02 -15.79 12.87
CA ARG A 177 -3.15 -15.25 13.92
C ARG A 177 -3.29 -13.74 13.97
N PHE A 178 -3.18 -13.17 15.15
CA PHE A 178 -3.26 -11.72 15.34
C PHE A 178 -2.26 -11.26 16.38
N GLN A 179 -1.82 -10.02 16.26
CA GLN A 179 -0.92 -9.38 17.23
C GLN A 179 -1.62 -9.13 18.57
N ALA A 180 -1.27 -9.85 19.63
CA ALA A 180 -1.93 -9.80 20.94
C ALA A 180 -1.87 -8.42 21.61
N SER A 181 -0.85 -7.62 21.29
CA SER A 181 -0.67 -6.26 21.83
C SER A 181 -1.70 -5.27 21.28
N SER A 182 -2.38 -5.59 20.16
CA SER A 182 -3.36 -4.72 19.52
C SER A 182 -4.79 -5.20 19.77
N LYS A 183 -5.61 -4.36 20.39
CA LYS A 183 -7.06 -4.60 20.47
C LYS A 183 -7.72 -4.56 19.09
N MET A 184 -7.19 -3.73 18.19
CA MET A 184 -7.72 -3.58 16.83
C MET A 184 -7.50 -4.85 16.00
N SER A 185 -6.32 -5.48 16.12
CA SER A 185 -6.02 -6.75 15.42
C SER A 185 -6.95 -7.87 15.91
N LYS A 186 -7.17 -7.98 17.22
CA LYS A 186 -8.07 -8.98 17.81
C LYS A 186 -9.51 -8.80 17.33
N GLN A 187 -10.03 -7.57 17.37
CA GLN A 187 -11.39 -7.27 16.90
C GLN A 187 -11.58 -7.60 15.42
N LEU A 188 -10.58 -7.32 14.58
CA LEU A 188 -10.62 -7.67 13.16
C LEU A 188 -10.59 -9.19 12.95
N ALA A 189 -9.72 -9.91 13.68
CA ALA A 189 -9.64 -11.37 13.66
C ALA A 189 -11.00 -12.01 14.02
N GLU A 190 -11.62 -11.56 15.11
CA GLU A 190 -12.94 -12.01 15.56
C GLU A 190 -14.02 -11.76 14.50
N LYS A 191 -14.03 -10.57 13.87
CA LYS A 191 -14.99 -10.25 12.79
C LYS A 191 -14.82 -11.13 11.56
N VAL A 192 -13.59 -11.40 11.13
CA VAL A 192 -13.30 -12.32 10.02
C VAL A 192 -13.82 -13.73 10.35
N LYS A 193 -13.57 -14.23 11.56
CA LYS A 193 -14.05 -15.54 12.01
C LYS A 193 -15.56 -15.65 12.06
N VAL A 194 -16.26 -14.58 12.43
CA VAL A 194 -17.74 -14.53 12.38
C VAL A 194 -18.24 -14.72 10.95
N ILE A 195 -17.60 -14.11 9.96
CA ILE A 195 -17.99 -14.30 8.54
C ILE A 195 -17.70 -15.72 8.08
N PHE A 196 -16.54 -16.30 8.43
CA PHE A 196 -16.27 -17.72 8.10
C PHE A 196 -17.33 -18.67 8.66
N SER A 197 -17.82 -18.39 9.88
CA SER A 197 -18.82 -19.23 10.53
C SER A 197 -20.21 -19.06 9.91
N LYS A 198 -20.53 -17.87 9.39
CA LYS A 198 -21.80 -17.59 8.71
C LYS A 198 -21.82 -18.14 7.28
N GLU A 199 -20.69 -18.05 6.58
CA GLU A 199 -20.54 -18.38 5.17
C GLU A 199 -19.72 -19.66 4.95
N GLU A 200 -19.88 -20.65 5.83
CA GLU A 200 -19.05 -21.87 5.84
C GLU A 200 -19.00 -22.56 4.47
N ASN A 201 -20.12 -22.57 3.73
CA ASN A 201 -20.21 -23.15 2.39
C ASN A 201 -19.29 -22.46 1.37
N LEU A 202 -19.10 -21.13 1.45
CA LEU A 202 -18.20 -20.40 0.57
C LEU A 202 -16.72 -20.74 0.85
N PHE A 203 -16.41 -21.14 2.08
CA PHE A 203 -15.07 -21.49 2.54
C PHE A 203 -14.79 -23.00 2.60
N ASN A 204 -15.77 -23.84 2.24
CA ASN A 204 -15.62 -25.30 2.09
C ASN A 204 -14.93 -25.64 0.76
N LEU A 205 -13.75 -25.06 0.58
CA LEU A 205 -12.91 -25.21 -0.59
C LEU A 205 -12.08 -26.50 -0.43
N LYS A 206 -11.75 -27.18 -1.53
CA LYS A 206 -10.77 -28.29 -1.50
C LYS A 206 -9.44 -27.75 -0.96
N GLN A 207 -9.18 -27.95 0.32
CA GLN A 207 -7.94 -27.53 0.96
C GLN A 207 -6.82 -28.50 0.56
N GLY A 208 -5.62 -27.98 0.35
CA GLY A 208 -4.43 -28.82 0.34
C GLY A 208 -4.10 -29.29 1.76
N ASP A 209 -3.17 -30.23 1.89
CA ASP A 209 -2.77 -30.80 3.18
C ASP A 209 -2.20 -29.77 4.17
N ILE A 210 -1.79 -28.58 3.68
CA ILE A 210 -1.21 -27.50 4.48
C ILE A 210 -2.17 -26.31 4.50
N GLN A 211 -2.65 -25.97 5.71
CA GLN A 211 -3.57 -24.85 5.88
C GLN A 211 -2.86 -23.50 5.72
N PRO A 212 -3.40 -22.55 4.94
CA PRO A 212 -2.87 -21.18 4.85
C PRO A 212 -2.89 -20.47 6.21
N GLN A 213 -2.08 -19.43 6.37
CA GLN A 213 -2.11 -18.58 7.57
C GLN A 213 -2.42 -17.12 7.22
N LEU A 214 -3.31 -16.52 8.00
CA LEU A 214 -3.60 -15.09 7.98
C LEU A 214 -2.98 -14.46 9.23
N LEU A 215 -2.02 -13.56 9.06
CA LEU A 215 -1.40 -12.81 10.14
C LEU A 215 -1.89 -11.37 10.13
N ILE A 216 -2.59 -10.95 11.18
CA ILE A 216 -3.11 -9.60 11.34
C ILE A 216 -2.19 -8.80 12.26
N LEU A 217 -1.60 -7.74 11.71
CA LEU A 217 -0.66 -6.84 12.37
C LEU A 217 -1.25 -5.43 12.49
N ASP A 218 -0.62 -4.61 13.33
CA ASP A 218 -0.99 -3.23 13.58
C ASP A 218 0.21 -2.31 13.34
N ARG A 219 0.03 -1.27 12.52
CA ARG A 219 1.10 -0.38 12.09
C ARG A 219 1.82 0.28 13.27
N ARG A 220 1.13 0.46 14.40
CA ARG A 220 1.68 1.07 15.64
C ARG A 220 2.86 0.30 16.26
N GLU A 221 3.09 -0.96 15.90
CA GLU A 221 4.28 -1.71 16.34
C GLU A 221 5.54 -1.33 15.57
N ASP A 222 5.40 -0.81 14.36
CA ASP A 222 6.52 -0.31 13.56
C ASP A 222 6.14 0.99 12.84
N PRO A 223 6.13 2.12 13.57
CA PRO A 223 5.96 3.45 13.00
C PRO A 223 7.24 3.99 12.35
N VAL A 224 8.33 3.22 12.35
CA VAL A 224 9.64 3.65 11.83
C VAL A 224 9.70 3.48 10.32
N THR A 225 9.34 2.31 9.81
CA THR A 225 9.39 1.99 8.38
C THR A 225 8.76 3.08 7.48
N PRO A 226 7.56 3.61 7.76
CA PRO A 226 6.94 4.62 6.89
C PRO A 226 7.60 6.01 6.93
N LEU A 227 8.50 6.28 7.89
CA LEU A 227 9.18 7.57 8.03
C LEU A 227 10.55 7.61 7.35
N LEU A 228 11.12 6.45 7.02
CA LEU A 228 12.43 6.35 6.38
C LEU A 228 12.34 6.70 4.90
N MET A 229 13.38 7.34 4.38
CA MET A 229 13.55 7.55 2.96
C MET A 229 13.90 6.22 2.27
N PRO A 230 13.05 5.69 1.37
CA PRO A 230 13.33 4.45 0.67
C PRO A 230 14.10 4.70 -0.64
N TRP A 231 14.98 3.78 -1.02
CA TRP A 231 15.85 3.93 -2.20
C TRP A 231 15.54 2.98 -3.36
N SER A 232 14.53 2.13 -3.23
CA SER A 232 14.03 1.32 -4.34
C SER A 232 13.10 2.12 -5.24
N TYR A 233 13.05 1.83 -6.55
CA TYR A 233 12.36 2.68 -7.52
C TYR A 233 10.94 3.09 -7.13
N GLN A 234 10.06 2.09 -6.96
CA GLN A 234 8.64 2.33 -6.73
C GLN A 234 8.40 3.05 -5.40
N ALA A 235 9.12 2.64 -4.35
CA ALA A 235 9.00 3.28 -3.04
C ALA A 235 9.46 4.74 -3.08
N MET A 236 10.57 5.02 -3.77
CA MET A 236 11.10 6.38 -3.93
C MET A 236 10.15 7.27 -4.74
N VAL A 237 9.55 6.75 -5.81
CA VAL A 237 8.52 7.46 -6.58
C VAL A 237 7.30 7.76 -5.71
N HIS A 238 6.84 6.80 -4.90
CA HIS A 238 5.70 7.03 -4.03
C HIS A 238 6.00 8.00 -2.87
N GLU A 239 7.21 7.98 -2.31
CA GLU A 239 7.63 8.93 -1.27
C GLU A 239 7.71 10.37 -1.81
N LEU A 240 8.37 10.57 -2.95
CA LEU A 240 8.69 11.92 -3.44
C LEU A 240 7.67 12.50 -4.42
N LEU A 241 6.97 11.66 -5.18
CA LEU A 241 6.03 12.08 -6.23
C LEU A 241 4.60 11.57 -6.02
N THR A 242 4.38 10.66 -5.05
CA THR A 242 3.10 10.01 -4.74
C THR A 242 2.47 9.27 -5.92
N ILE A 243 2.42 7.95 -5.82
CA ILE A 243 1.66 7.10 -6.76
C ILE A 243 0.22 6.99 -6.29
N ASN A 244 -0.73 7.46 -7.11
CA ASN A 244 -2.18 7.35 -6.88
C ASN A 244 -2.83 6.61 -8.05
N ASN A 245 -3.48 5.46 -7.80
CA ASN A 245 -4.09 4.63 -8.85
C ASN A 245 -3.14 4.37 -10.03
N ASN A 246 -1.91 3.94 -9.74
CA ASN A 246 -0.83 3.73 -10.71
C ASN A 246 -0.43 4.97 -11.51
N GLN A 247 -0.85 6.18 -11.13
CA GLN A 247 -0.50 7.43 -11.80
C GLN A 247 0.34 8.34 -10.89
N VAL A 248 1.23 9.09 -11.52
CA VAL A 248 2.02 10.16 -10.90
C VAL A 248 1.62 11.48 -11.56
N ASP A 249 1.27 12.48 -10.75
CA ASP A 249 0.90 13.81 -11.21
C ASP A 249 2.11 14.74 -11.20
N LEU A 250 2.56 15.10 -12.40
CA LEU A 250 3.68 15.98 -12.67
C LEU A 250 3.23 17.37 -13.14
N SER A 251 1.94 17.70 -13.06
CA SER A 251 1.38 18.97 -13.53
C SER A 251 1.91 20.21 -12.81
N HIS A 252 2.53 20.02 -11.64
CA HIS A 252 3.16 21.08 -10.84
C HIS A 252 4.55 21.51 -11.37
N ILE A 253 5.11 20.78 -12.34
CA ILE A 253 6.42 21.08 -12.93
C ILE A 253 6.25 22.06 -14.09
N GLU A 254 7.02 23.14 -14.05
CA GLU A 254 7.07 24.15 -15.12
C GLU A 254 7.57 23.54 -16.44
N ASP A 255 7.02 24.00 -17.56
CA ASP A 255 7.35 23.56 -18.93
C ASP A 255 7.19 22.05 -19.23
N ILE A 256 6.44 21.32 -18.39
CA ILE A 256 6.15 19.92 -18.69
C ILE A 256 5.12 19.79 -19.82
N LYS A 257 5.42 18.89 -20.77
CA LYS A 257 4.53 18.64 -21.91
C LYS A 257 3.19 18.06 -21.45
N PRO A 258 2.06 18.39 -22.11
CA PRO A 258 0.74 17.92 -21.69
C PRO A 258 0.60 16.40 -21.59
N ASP A 259 1.27 15.65 -22.46
CA ASP A 259 1.32 14.18 -22.47
C ASP A 259 2.03 13.58 -21.24
N LEU A 260 2.80 14.38 -20.52
CA LEU A 260 3.64 13.95 -19.39
C LEU A 260 3.15 14.54 -18.05
N LYS A 261 2.06 15.31 -18.04
CA LYS A 261 1.46 15.83 -16.80
C LYS A 261 0.94 14.71 -15.89
N LYS A 262 0.41 13.63 -16.47
CA LYS A 262 -0.04 12.45 -15.74
C LYS A 262 0.62 11.23 -16.31
N VAL A 263 1.46 10.61 -15.49
CA VAL A 263 2.32 9.52 -15.92
C VAL A 263 1.80 8.21 -15.35
N LEU A 264 1.43 7.26 -16.22
CA LEU A 264 1.00 5.92 -15.82
C LEU A 264 2.21 5.00 -15.57
N LEU A 265 2.25 4.40 -14.38
CA LEU A 265 3.22 3.41 -13.91
C LEU A 265 2.52 2.08 -13.67
N CYS A 266 2.33 1.30 -14.74
CA CYS A 266 1.65 0.01 -14.70
C CYS A 266 2.58 -1.10 -15.16
N ALA A 267 2.91 -2.04 -14.26
CA ALA A 267 3.82 -3.15 -14.56
C ALA A 267 3.30 -4.07 -15.68
N GLU A 268 1.98 -4.12 -15.89
CA GLU A 268 1.38 -4.98 -16.93
C GLU A 268 1.52 -4.41 -18.34
N GLN A 269 1.79 -3.11 -18.47
CA GLN A 269 1.89 -2.39 -19.76
C GLN A 269 3.31 -1.86 -20.02
N ASP A 270 4.20 -2.02 -19.05
CA ASP A 270 5.52 -1.42 -19.06
C ASP A 270 6.57 -2.39 -18.53
N ASP A 271 7.24 -3.07 -19.46
CA ASP A 271 8.30 -4.05 -19.15
C ASP A 271 9.51 -3.40 -18.48
N LEU A 272 9.84 -2.15 -18.84
CA LEU A 272 10.95 -1.42 -18.24
C LEU A 272 10.64 -1.13 -16.78
N TYR A 273 9.43 -0.69 -16.47
CA TYR A 273 9.00 -0.53 -15.10
C TYR A 273 8.99 -1.88 -14.36
N LYS A 274 8.32 -2.90 -14.92
CA LYS A 274 8.17 -4.24 -14.32
C LYS A 274 9.49 -4.87 -13.89
N GLN A 275 10.54 -4.75 -14.71
CA GLN A 275 11.85 -5.32 -14.43
C GLN A 275 12.66 -4.53 -13.38
N ASN A 276 12.27 -3.28 -13.09
CA ASN A 276 13.06 -2.35 -12.29
C ASN A 276 12.31 -1.77 -11.07
N ILE A 277 11.07 -2.18 -10.79
CA ILE A 277 10.23 -1.71 -9.66
C ILE A 277 10.99 -1.73 -8.33
N TYR A 278 11.74 -2.81 -8.09
CA TYR A 278 12.40 -3.10 -6.81
C TYR A 278 13.92 -2.83 -6.84
N LYS A 279 14.46 -2.32 -7.95
CA LYS A 279 15.89 -2.00 -8.04
C LYS A 279 16.22 -0.71 -7.30
N ASN A 280 17.47 -0.59 -6.86
CA ASN A 280 17.95 0.62 -6.20
C ASN A 280 18.03 1.79 -7.20
N PHE A 281 17.81 3.02 -6.73
CA PHE A 281 17.88 4.23 -7.55
C PHE A 281 19.16 4.35 -8.37
N GLY A 282 20.32 3.98 -7.81
CA GLY A 282 21.60 3.99 -8.53
C GLY A 282 21.62 3.04 -9.72
N GLU A 283 21.15 1.79 -9.53
CA GLU A 283 21.08 0.77 -10.59
C GLU A 283 20.18 1.19 -11.76
N ILE A 284 19.10 1.91 -11.48
CA ILE A 284 18.19 2.41 -12.52
C ILE A 284 18.88 3.48 -13.36
N GLY A 285 19.70 4.33 -12.73
CA GLY A 285 20.58 5.28 -13.40
C GLY A 285 21.46 4.60 -14.44
N GLU A 286 22.12 3.51 -14.05
CA GLU A 286 22.98 2.71 -14.94
C GLU A 286 22.19 2.03 -16.07
N ILE A 287 21.01 1.47 -15.76
CA ILE A 287 20.15 0.83 -16.76
C ILE A 287 19.67 1.83 -17.81
N MET A 288 19.23 3.02 -17.40
CA MET A 288 18.82 4.05 -18.36
C MET A 288 19.98 4.54 -19.20
N LYS A 289 21.17 4.72 -18.61
CA LYS A 289 22.38 5.08 -19.34
C LYS A 289 22.68 4.03 -20.41
N SER A 290 22.67 2.75 -20.06
CA SER A 290 22.88 1.63 -20.98
C SER A 290 21.88 1.63 -22.14
N LEU A 291 20.58 1.81 -21.85
CA LEU A 291 19.54 1.84 -22.88
C LEU A 291 19.71 3.00 -23.87
N ILE A 292 20.15 4.16 -23.39
CA ILE A 292 20.39 5.33 -24.23
C ILE A 292 21.69 5.15 -25.03
N ASP A 293 22.74 4.58 -24.44
CA ASP A 293 23.99 4.28 -25.15
C ASP A 293 23.82 3.23 -26.25
N ASP A 294 23.02 2.19 -26.01
CA ASP A 294 22.63 1.21 -27.03
C ASP A 294 21.92 1.88 -28.20
N PHE A 295 21.06 2.86 -27.94
CA PHE A 295 20.41 3.61 -29.00
C PHE A 295 21.38 4.53 -29.75
N LYS A 296 22.27 5.23 -29.04
CA LYS A 296 23.30 6.08 -29.65
C LYS A 296 24.20 5.30 -30.60
N SER A 297 24.58 4.08 -30.24
CA SER A 297 25.37 3.20 -31.10
C SER A 297 24.64 2.90 -32.42
N LYS A 298 23.33 2.62 -32.37
CA LYS A 298 22.48 2.39 -33.54
C LYS A 298 22.27 3.66 -34.37
N ALA A 299 22.17 4.82 -33.71
CA ALA A 299 21.98 6.12 -34.35
C ALA A 299 23.29 6.78 -34.83
N LYS A 300 24.46 6.14 -34.64
CA LYS A 300 25.81 6.69 -34.92
C LYS A 300 26.07 8.06 -34.26
N ASN A 301 25.53 8.26 -33.06
CA ASN A 301 25.70 9.50 -32.30
C ASN A 301 26.81 9.33 -31.24
N HIS A 302 27.72 10.30 -31.13
CA HIS A 302 28.90 10.26 -30.26
C HIS A 302 28.82 11.20 -29.05
N GLN A 303 27.67 11.83 -28.78
CA GLN A 303 27.50 12.69 -27.60
C GLN A 303 27.79 11.91 -26.31
N LYS A 304 28.59 12.44 -25.38
CA LYS A 304 28.76 11.83 -24.05
C LYS A 304 27.57 12.17 -23.16
N LEU A 305 27.08 11.19 -22.40
CA LEU A 305 25.97 11.36 -21.45
C LEU A 305 26.43 10.83 -20.09
N ASP A 306 26.64 11.73 -19.14
CA ASP A 306 27.15 11.36 -17.82
C ASP A 306 26.14 11.64 -16.70
N THR A 307 25.19 12.55 -16.93
CA THR A 307 24.18 12.95 -15.95
C THR A 307 22.75 12.62 -16.41
N ILE A 308 21.80 12.60 -15.47
CA ILE A 308 20.36 12.42 -15.77
C ILE A 308 19.84 13.60 -16.61
N SER A 309 20.36 14.81 -16.39
CA SER A 309 20.04 15.98 -17.21
C SER A 309 20.49 15.81 -18.66
N ASP A 310 21.65 15.19 -18.89
CA ASP A 310 22.11 14.86 -20.26
C ASP A 310 21.16 13.86 -20.91
N MET A 311 20.70 12.84 -20.16
CA MET A 311 19.72 11.86 -20.65
C MET A 311 18.41 12.53 -21.06
N LYS A 312 17.89 13.46 -20.24
CA LYS A 312 16.69 14.23 -20.58
C LYS A 312 16.89 15.07 -21.84
N ALA A 313 17.97 15.83 -21.91
CA ALA A 313 18.30 16.66 -23.07
C ALA A 313 18.43 15.81 -24.34
N PHE A 314 19.00 14.61 -24.24
CA PHE A 314 19.06 13.66 -25.35
C PHE A 314 17.66 13.23 -25.81
N VAL A 315 16.79 12.82 -24.88
CA VAL A 315 15.41 12.41 -25.21
C VAL A 315 14.62 13.54 -25.88
N GLU A 316 14.83 14.78 -25.44
CA GLU A 316 14.14 15.96 -26.00
C GLU A 316 14.67 16.36 -27.38
N ASN A 317 15.99 16.32 -27.58
CA ASN A 317 16.64 16.73 -28.83
C ASN A 317 16.56 15.66 -29.94
N TYR A 318 16.21 14.42 -29.60
CA TYR A 318 16.07 13.32 -30.56
C TYR A 318 14.64 12.73 -30.59
N PRO A 319 13.68 13.40 -31.28
CA PRO A 319 12.29 12.94 -31.35
C PRO A 319 12.10 11.53 -31.94
N GLN A 320 13.02 11.07 -32.79
CA GLN A 320 13.00 9.70 -33.33
C GLN A 320 13.19 8.66 -32.21
N PHE A 321 14.04 8.94 -31.21
CA PHE A 321 14.16 8.11 -30.01
C PHE A 321 12.87 8.11 -29.20
N LYS A 322 12.26 9.29 -28.99
CA LYS A 322 10.98 9.41 -28.27
C LYS A 322 9.85 8.61 -28.95
N LYS A 323 9.79 8.62 -30.29
CA LYS A 323 8.83 7.82 -31.06
C LYS A 323 9.08 6.32 -30.92
N MET A 324 10.34 5.92 -30.78
CA MET A 324 10.77 4.53 -30.66
C MET A 324 10.70 3.99 -29.23
N SER A 325 10.75 4.87 -28.21
CA SER A 325 10.68 4.50 -26.80
C SER A 325 10.05 5.61 -25.93
N SER A 326 8.72 5.77 -26.02
CA SER A 326 7.95 6.66 -25.13
C SER A 326 8.09 6.27 -23.66
N THR A 327 8.26 4.97 -23.39
CA THR A 327 8.53 4.40 -22.08
C THR A 327 9.82 4.91 -21.46
N VAL A 328 10.94 4.93 -22.20
CA VAL A 328 12.21 5.45 -21.66
C VAL A 328 12.09 6.94 -21.34
N ALA A 329 11.48 7.72 -22.23
CA ALA A 329 11.28 9.15 -22.00
C ALA A 329 10.52 9.45 -20.70
N LYS A 330 9.46 8.67 -20.44
CA LYS A 330 8.67 8.73 -19.21
C LYS A 330 9.52 8.52 -17.96
N HIS A 331 10.34 7.46 -17.95
CA HIS A 331 11.15 7.11 -16.78
C HIS A 331 12.33 8.06 -16.56
N VAL A 332 12.95 8.59 -17.61
CA VAL A 332 14.00 9.61 -17.52
C VAL A 332 13.47 10.87 -16.83
N ILE A 333 12.26 11.32 -17.18
CA ILE A 333 11.64 12.49 -16.52
C ILE A 333 11.38 12.22 -15.04
N ILE A 334 10.82 11.06 -14.70
CA ILE A 334 10.62 10.68 -13.30
C ILE A 334 11.96 10.72 -12.55
N MET A 335 13.01 10.12 -13.10
CA MET A 335 14.33 10.08 -12.46
C MET A 335 14.96 11.46 -12.29
N GLU A 336 14.78 12.36 -13.26
CA GLU A 336 15.20 13.75 -13.13
C GLU A 336 14.52 14.42 -11.94
N GLN A 337 13.21 14.25 -11.80
CA GLN A 337 12.47 14.82 -10.66
C GLN A 337 12.93 14.23 -9.33
N LEU A 338 13.11 12.90 -9.25
CA LEU A 338 13.66 12.25 -8.06
C LEU A 338 15.03 12.82 -7.70
N SER A 339 15.92 12.97 -8.69
CA SER A 339 17.25 13.56 -8.49
C SER A 339 17.17 15.01 -7.98
N ASN A 340 16.26 15.81 -8.53
CA ASN A 340 16.05 17.19 -8.08
C ASN A 340 15.59 17.25 -6.62
N TYR A 341 14.68 16.37 -6.21
CA TYR A 341 14.24 16.28 -4.81
C TYR A 341 15.37 15.81 -3.88
N VAL A 342 16.17 14.81 -4.29
CA VAL A 342 17.32 14.33 -3.50
C VAL A 342 18.29 15.47 -3.21
N THR A 343 18.65 16.27 -4.23
CA THR A 343 19.55 17.41 -4.06
C THR A 343 18.91 18.52 -3.25
N LYS A 344 17.68 18.94 -3.60
CA LYS A 344 16.98 20.08 -2.97
C LYS A 344 16.73 19.85 -1.48
N LYS A 345 16.41 18.62 -1.07
CA LYS A 345 16.12 18.28 0.32
C LYS A 345 17.32 17.70 1.08
N ASN A 346 18.51 17.63 0.47
CA ASN A 346 19.71 17.00 1.04
C ASN A 346 19.46 15.56 1.54
N LEU A 347 18.76 14.76 0.74
CA LEU A 347 18.23 13.45 1.19
C LEU A 347 19.32 12.40 1.44
N LEU A 348 20.52 12.54 0.88
CA LEU A 348 21.62 11.60 1.14
C LEU A 348 22.09 11.70 2.60
N GLU A 349 22.45 12.91 3.06
CA GLU A 349 22.87 13.11 4.46
C GLU A 349 21.72 12.84 5.44
N VAL A 350 20.49 13.26 5.09
CA VAL A 350 19.30 13.00 5.91
C VAL A 350 19.04 11.50 6.03
N SER A 351 19.02 10.77 4.91
CA SER A 351 18.74 9.33 4.89
C SER A 351 19.81 8.52 5.62
N GLU A 352 21.10 8.88 5.48
CA GLU A 352 22.17 8.25 6.26
C GLU A 352 21.90 8.38 7.77
N LEU A 353 21.53 9.58 8.24
CA LEU A 353 21.21 9.79 9.65
C LEU A 353 19.92 9.08 10.07
N GLN A 354 18.90 9.02 9.21
CA GLN A 354 17.68 8.24 9.46
C GLN A 354 18.01 6.76 9.69
N GLN A 355 18.87 6.16 8.83
CA GLN A 355 19.29 4.77 8.96
C GLN A 355 20.10 4.54 10.24
N GLN A 356 21.02 5.47 10.57
CA GLN A 356 21.77 5.44 11.83
C GLN A 356 20.83 5.45 13.04
N ILE A 357 19.84 6.35 13.09
CA ILE A 357 18.87 6.41 14.20
C ILE A 357 17.98 5.16 14.24
N ALA A 358 17.57 4.63 13.08
CA ALA A 358 16.69 3.47 13.00
C ALA A 358 17.38 2.19 13.51
N CYS A 359 18.67 2.03 13.21
CA CYS A 359 19.44 0.81 13.46
C CYS A 359 20.29 0.88 14.75
N ASP A 360 20.77 2.06 15.14
CA ASP A 360 21.60 2.27 16.33
C ASP A 360 20.78 2.93 17.46
N ILE A 361 20.78 2.28 18.62
CA ILE A 361 19.95 2.66 19.77
C ILE A 361 20.73 3.59 20.71
N GLN A 362 22.06 3.71 20.59
CA GLN A 362 22.90 4.41 21.58
C GLN A 362 24.09 5.16 20.99
N SER A 363 23.84 6.16 20.14
CA SER A 363 24.83 7.21 19.88
C SER A 363 24.37 8.56 20.43
N SER A 364 25.06 9.04 21.47
CA SER A 364 24.95 10.44 21.94
C SER A 364 25.31 11.44 20.82
N GLN A 365 25.90 10.98 19.72
CA GLN A 365 26.22 11.80 18.54
C GLN A 365 25.00 12.07 17.64
N HIS A 366 23.93 11.26 17.72
CA HIS A 366 22.75 11.48 16.87
C HIS A 366 22.13 12.85 17.09
N THR A 367 21.95 13.24 18.36
CA THR A 367 21.41 14.54 18.73
C THR A 367 22.25 15.69 18.16
N GLN A 368 23.58 15.55 18.14
CA GLN A 368 24.47 16.55 17.55
C GLN A 368 24.31 16.62 16.03
N LYS A 369 24.34 15.48 15.32
CA LYS A 369 24.14 15.44 13.86
C LYS A 369 22.77 16.00 13.44
N ILE A 370 21.71 15.72 14.20
CA ILE A 370 20.37 16.31 13.94
C ILE A 370 20.46 17.84 14.03
N LYS A 371 21.11 18.39 15.07
CA LYS A 371 21.30 19.84 15.23
C LYS A 371 22.08 20.44 14.06
N GLU A 372 23.17 19.81 13.65
CA GLU A 372 23.99 20.24 12.51
C GLU A 372 23.17 20.30 11.22
N LEU A 373 22.36 19.29 10.91
CA LEU A 373 21.51 19.30 9.71
C LEU A 373 20.41 20.38 9.78
N ILE A 374 19.80 20.57 10.95
CA ILE A 374 18.82 21.65 11.15
C ILE A 374 19.48 23.04 10.98
N GLU A 375 20.74 23.18 11.42
CA GLU A 375 21.51 24.41 11.25
C GLU A 375 21.88 24.66 9.78
N LYS A 376 22.21 23.61 9.02
CA LYS A 376 22.43 23.66 7.56
C LYS A 376 21.17 24.04 6.76
N GLY A 377 19.98 24.01 7.37
CA GLY A 377 18.74 24.47 6.74
C GLY A 377 18.03 23.43 5.87
N ILE A 378 18.04 22.15 6.30
CA ILE A 378 17.18 21.13 5.68
C ILE A 378 15.68 21.50 5.79
N PRO A 379 14.80 20.98 4.91
CA PRO A 379 13.37 21.26 4.97
C PRO A 379 12.73 20.87 6.31
N ASP A 380 11.74 21.67 6.75
CA ASP A 380 10.96 21.45 7.98
C ASP A 380 10.44 20.02 8.14
N GLU A 381 9.94 19.43 7.05
CA GLU A 381 9.46 18.05 7.00
C GLU A 381 10.58 17.07 7.39
N GLU A 382 11.75 17.18 6.76
CA GLU A 382 12.87 16.25 6.97
C GLU A 382 13.48 16.43 8.36
N ALA A 383 13.61 17.67 8.83
CA ALA A 383 14.01 17.98 10.20
C ALA A 383 13.08 17.33 11.23
N SER A 384 11.77 17.43 10.98
CA SER A 384 10.75 16.90 11.89
C SER A 384 10.72 15.37 11.85
N LYS A 385 10.88 14.73 10.68
CA LYS A 385 11.01 13.26 10.55
C LYS A 385 12.23 12.73 11.32
N LEU A 386 13.38 13.42 11.28
CA LEU A 386 14.56 13.05 12.09
C LEU A 386 14.27 13.09 13.59
N VAL A 387 13.58 14.14 14.07
CA VAL A 387 13.20 14.26 15.48
C VAL A 387 12.15 13.21 15.88
N MET A 388 11.20 12.89 14.99
CA MET A 388 10.22 11.81 15.19
C MET A 388 10.91 10.44 15.32
N LEU A 389 11.84 10.12 14.43
CA LEU A 389 12.62 8.88 14.48
C LEU A 389 13.44 8.78 15.77
N TYR A 390 14.09 9.89 16.16
CA TYR A 390 14.81 9.95 17.43
C TYR A 390 13.87 9.73 18.62
N ALA A 391 12.67 10.35 18.62
CA ALA A 391 11.67 10.18 19.67
C ALA A 391 11.15 8.75 19.77
N LEU A 392 10.96 8.07 18.63
CA LEU A 392 10.52 6.67 18.54
C LEU A 392 11.56 5.65 19.02
N LYS A 393 12.84 6.04 19.14
CA LYS A 393 13.94 5.16 19.55
C LYS A 393 14.51 5.48 20.93
N SER A 394 14.36 6.72 21.38
CA SER A 394 15.02 7.22 22.59
C SER A 394 14.11 7.09 23.82
N PHE A 395 14.29 6.01 24.58
CA PHE A 395 13.40 5.62 25.69
C PHE A 395 13.96 5.82 27.10
N SER A 396 15.10 6.51 27.27
CA SER A 396 15.71 6.72 28.59
C SER A 396 15.26 8.05 29.23
N LYS A 397 15.39 8.18 30.56
CA LYS A 397 15.08 9.45 31.25
C LYS A 397 15.94 10.62 30.77
N ASP A 398 17.19 10.37 30.35
CA ASP A 398 18.09 11.38 29.79
C ASP A 398 17.68 11.78 28.36
N SER A 399 17.12 10.84 27.60
CA SER A 399 16.57 11.06 26.26
C SER A 399 15.44 12.09 26.22
N ASN A 400 14.66 12.24 27.31
CA ASN A 400 13.60 13.25 27.39
C ASN A 400 14.15 14.68 27.39
N ARG A 401 15.33 14.92 27.96
CA ARG A 401 15.96 16.26 27.95
C ARG A 401 16.47 16.62 26.55
N GLU A 402 17.14 15.68 25.90
CA GLU A 402 17.64 15.85 24.53
C GLU A 402 16.50 16.04 23.53
N LEU A 403 15.44 15.24 23.61
CA LEU A 403 14.25 15.40 22.78
C LEU A 403 13.60 16.77 22.97
N THR A 404 13.48 17.23 24.22
CA THR A 404 12.94 18.57 24.51
C THR A 404 13.83 19.66 23.90
N SER A 405 15.16 19.49 23.95
CA SER A 405 16.10 20.40 23.30
C SER A 405 15.92 20.43 21.78
N LEU A 406 15.75 19.27 21.13
CA LEU A 406 15.50 19.19 19.68
C LEU A 406 14.19 19.87 19.30
N ILE A 407 13.12 19.65 20.05
CA ILE A 407 11.82 20.33 19.84
C ILE A 407 11.97 21.85 19.99
N GLN A 408 12.74 22.32 20.97
CA GLN A 408 12.99 23.75 21.15
C GLN A 408 13.79 24.35 19.98
N ILE A 409 14.71 23.58 19.39
CA ILE A 409 15.46 23.99 18.20
C ILE A 409 14.52 24.13 16.99
N LEU A 410 13.61 23.17 16.76
CA LEU A 410 12.58 23.29 15.71
C LEU A 410 11.75 24.57 15.89
N LYS A 411 11.32 24.86 17.13
CA LYS A 411 10.62 26.11 17.46
C LYS A 411 11.44 27.35 17.17
N SER A 412 12.73 27.34 17.54
CA SER A 412 13.64 28.47 17.30
C SER A 412 13.85 28.76 15.81
N LYS A 413 13.79 27.71 14.98
CA LYS A 413 13.88 27.78 13.52
C LYS A 413 12.54 28.14 12.84
N LYS A 414 11.48 28.39 13.62
CA LYS A 414 10.14 28.71 13.15
C LYS A 414 9.52 27.63 12.26
N VAL A 415 9.86 26.36 12.53
CA VAL A 415 9.16 25.21 11.91
C VAL A 415 7.67 25.30 12.23
N ALA A 416 6.83 25.04 11.23
CA ALA A 416 5.38 25.16 11.41
C ALA A 416 4.84 24.26 12.54
N GLU A 417 3.91 24.78 13.36
CA GLU A 417 3.45 24.11 14.59
C GLU A 417 2.91 22.69 14.34
N HIS A 418 2.26 22.46 13.20
CA HIS A 418 1.74 21.14 12.86
C HIS A 418 2.82 20.05 12.79
N TRP A 419 4.05 20.39 12.38
CA TRP A 419 5.17 19.45 12.38
C TRP A 419 5.66 19.12 13.79
N ILE A 420 5.63 20.11 14.68
CA ILE A 420 6.01 19.94 16.09
C ILE A 420 4.96 19.09 16.82
N GLU A 421 3.67 19.30 16.54
CA GLU A 421 2.58 18.47 17.06
C GLU A 421 2.73 17.01 16.62
N LEU A 422 3.12 16.76 15.37
CA LEU A 422 3.34 15.41 14.85
C LEU A 422 4.43 14.65 15.60
N VAL A 423 5.47 15.32 16.12
CA VAL A 423 6.47 14.66 16.99
C VAL A 423 5.80 14.04 18.21
N HIS A 424 4.88 14.77 18.83
CA HIS A 424 4.12 14.26 19.98
C HIS A 424 3.10 13.20 19.58
N ASP A 425 2.46 13.35 18.42
CA ASP A 425 1.45 12.40 17.97
C ASP A 425 2.05 11.05 17.59
N VAL A 426 3.22 11.02 16.93
CA VAL A 426 3.94 9.77 16.64
C VAL A 426 4.27 9.01 17.92
N MET A 427 4.68 9.70 18.98
CA MET A 427 4.91 9.07 20.30
C MET A 427 3.63 8.52 20.94
N LYS A 428 2.48 9.18 20.74
CA LYS A 428 1.18 8.68 21.23
C LYS A 428 0.67 7.50 20.40
N TYR A 429 0.98 7.50 19.10
CA TYR A 429 0.54 6.48 18.15
C TYR A 429 1.25 5.15 18.39
N GLN A 430 2.55 5.17 18.71
CA GLN A 430 3.34 3.98 19.01
C GLN A 430 2.70 3.13 20.13
N SER A 431 2.70 1.81 19.96
CA SER A 431 2.13 0.88 20.95
C SER A 431 2.83 0.96 22.30
N LYS A 432 2.06 1.28 23.36
CA LYS A 432 2.58 1.40 24.74
C LYS A 432 3.12 0.09 25.34
N ILE A 433 2.76 -1.07 24.80
CA ILE A 433 3.26 -2.37 25.30
C ILE A 433 4.77 -2.55 25.03
N ILE A 434 5.33 -1.79 24.10
CA ILE A 434 6.78 -1.67 23.90
C ILE A 434 7.45 -0.99 25.11
N LEU A 435 6.74 -0.12 25.84
CA LEU A 435 7.26 0.65 26.98
C LEU A 435 7.29 -0.14 28.30
N ASP A 436 6.33 -1.03 28.55
CA ASP A 436 6.18 -1.70 29.85
C ASP A 436 6.94 -3.03 29.97
N ASN A 437 7.38 -3.63 28.85
CA ASN A 437 8.11 -4.90 28.85
C ASN A 437 9.60 -4.70 28.56
N GLU A 438 10.41 -4.52 29.61
CA GLU A 438 11.89 -4.56 29.52
C GLU A 438 12.41 -5.84 28.81
N ASN A 439 11.66 -6.94 28.86
CA ASN A 439 11.98 -8.20 28.16
C ASN A 439 11.68 -8.18 26.65
N THR A 440 10.68 -7.41 26.19
CA THR A 440 10.43 -7.22 24.75
C THR A 440 11.47 -6.28 24.15
N LEU A 441 11.96 -5.30 24.91
CA LEU A 441 13.12 -4.48 24.57
C LEU A 441 14.43 -5.29 24.53
N LYS A 442 14.63 -6.29 25.40
CA LYS A 442 15.72 -7.27 25.25
C LYS A 442 15.59 -8.09 23.98
N ASN A 443 14.36 -8.45 23.58
CA ASN A 443 14.12 -9.14 22.29
C ASN A 443 14.36 -8.20 21.11
N ALA A 444 13.88 -6.95 21.10
CA ALA A 444 14.19 -5.96 20.07
C ALA A 444 15.71 -5.66 19.99
N LYS A 445 16.40 -5.62 21.13
CA LYS A 445 17.88 -5.54 21.24
C LYS A 445 18.58 -6.82 20.78
N GLN A 446 17.98 -8.01 20.95
CA GLN A 446 18.52 -9.28 20.43
C GLN A 446 18.24 -9.46 18.95
N ILE A 447 17.12 -8.96 18.45
CA ILE A 447 16.72 -8.94 17.05
C ILE A 447 17.67 -8.00 16.28
N THR A 448 17.83 -6.75 16.72
CA THR A 448 18.82 -5.80 16.16
C THR A 448 20.28 -6.29 16.31
N LYS A 449 20.64 -6.96 17.41
CA LYS A 449 22.00 -7.57 17.56
C LYS A 449 22.23 -8.84 16.74
N ARG A 450 21.22 -9.68 16.49
CA ARG A 450 21.36 -10.89 15.66
C ARG A 450 21.76 -10.52 14.23
N PHE A 451 21.22 -9.41 13.72
CA PHE A 451 21.53 -8.93 12.38
C PHE A 451 22.89 -8.25 12.23
N TYR A 452 23.49 -7.68 13.29
CA TYR A 452 24.88 -7.20 13.19
C TYR A 452 25.89 -8.30 12.78
N LYS A 453 25.52 -9.58 12.96
CA LYS A 453 26.34 -10.73 12.55
C LYS A 453 26.06 -11.21 11.12
N ASP A 454 24.84 -11.00 10.61
CA ASP A 454 24.39 -11.41 9.27
C ASP A 454 24.41 -10.26 8.24
N LEU A 455 24.58 -9.00 8.67
CA LEU A 455 24.71 -7.80 7.83
C LEU A 455 26.08 -7.64 7.14
N LYS A 456 26.93 -8.67 7.15
CA LYS A 456 28.19 -8.67 6.39
C LYS A 456 28.02 -8.61 4.86
N GLY A 457 26.79 -8.47 4.36
CA GLY A 457 26.48 -8.36 2.93
C GLY A 457 25.49 -7.24 2.55
N VAL A 458 25.15 -6.31 3.45
CA VAL A 458 24.42 -5.08 3.06
C VAL A 458 25.44 -3.96 2.89
N ASP A 459 25.98 -3.84 1.68
CA ASP A 459 27.04 -2.86 1.36
C ASP A 459 26.53 -1.41 1.31
N ASN A 460 25.21 -1.17 1.40
CA ASN A 460 24.60 0.14 1.24
C ASN A 460 24.17 0.78 2.58
N ILE A 461 24.83 1.89 2.93
CA ILE A 461 24.54 2.71 4.12
C ILE A 461 23.12 3.28 4.16
N PHE A 462 22.45 3.37 3.02
CA PHE A 462 21.11 3.95 2.89
C PHE A 462 19.96 2.94 3.09
N THR A 463 20.26 1.65 3.21
CA THR A 463 19.24 0.57 3.27
C THR A 463 19.56 -0.48 4.33
N GLN A 464 20.01 -0.04 5.51
CA GLN A 464 20.39 -0.92 6.62
C GLN A 464 19.19 -1.44 7.43
N HIS A 465 18.16 -0.61 7.56
CA HIS A 465 16.92 -0.92 8.24
C HIS A 465 16.20 -2.10 7.60
N VAL A 466 15.59 -2.94 8.43
CA VAL A 466 14.75 -4.06 8.00
C VAL A 466 13.36 -3.88 8.62
N PRO A 467 12.29 -3.82 7.82
CA PRO A 467 10.93 -3.70 8.34
C PRO A 467 10.57 -4.86 9.27
N LEU A 468 9.90 -4.56 10.39
CA LEU A 468 9.50 -5.55 11.40
C LEU A 468 8.69 -6.70 10.79
N MET A 469 7.81 -6.37 9.84
CA MET A 469 6.97 -7.35 9.14
C MET A 469 7.80 -8.46 8.49
N LYS A 470 8.95 -8.14 7.88
CA LYS A 470 9.84 -9.14 7.25
C LYS A 470 10.31 -10.16 8.28
N GLU A 471 10.74 -9.69 9.44
CA GLU A 471 11.22 -10.54 10.54
C GLU A 471 10.11 -11.45 11.07
N LEU A 472 8.91 -10.90 11.26
CA LEU A 472 7.74 -11.68 11.72
C LEU A 472 7.36 -12.78 10.74
N VAL A 473 7.40 -12.50 9.43
CA VAL A 473 7.12 -13.50 8.39
C VAL A 473 8.24 -14.53 8.31
N GLU A 474 9.51 -14.15 8.46
CA GLU A 474 10.62 -15.10 8.54
C GLU A 474 10.49 -16.04 9.74
N ASP A 475 10.17 -15.51 10.92
CA ASP A 475 9.91 -16.30 12.12
C ASP A 475 8.68 -17.18 11.95
N LEU A 476 7.66 -16.74 11.22
CA LEU A 476 6.50 -17.56 10.87
C LEU A 476 6.89 -18.75 9.99
N ILE A 477 7.66 -18.52 8.93
CA ILE A 477 8.16 -19.56 8.02
C ILE A 477 9.03 -20.56 8.79
N LYS A 478 9.87 -20.08 9.70
CA LYS A 478 10.78 -20.89 10.53
C LYS A 478 10.08 -21.55 11.74
N SER A 479 8.77 -21.35 11.93
CA SER A 479 8.00 -21.80 13.11
C SER A 479 8.58 -21.33 14.45
N ARG A 480 9.09 -20.09 14.49
CA ARG A 480 9.66 -19.41 15.68
C ARG A 480 8.80 -18.25 16.16
N LEU A 481 7.72 -17.91 15.45
CA LEU A 481 6.82 -16.82 15.83
C LEU A 481 6.07 -17.16 17.13
N LYS A 482 6.36 -16.40 18.19
CA LYS A 482 5.86 -16.64 19.55
C LYS A 482 4.34 -16.59 19.62
N GLU A 483 3.71 -17.64 20.16
CA GLU A 483 2.26 -17.72 20.30
C GLU A 483 1.71 -16.73 21.34
N GLU A 484 2.47 -16.37 22.37
CA GLU A 484 2.05 -15.34 23.34
C GLU A 484 1.86 -13.96 22.69
N GLN A 485 2.70 -13.63 21.71
CA GLN A 485 2.67 -12.34 21.01
C GLN A 485 1.74 -12.37 19.80
N TYR A 486 1.66 -13.52 19.13
CA TYR A 486 0.84 -13.72 17.93
C TYR A 486 0.01 -15.00 18.05
N PRO A 487 -0.98 -15.05 18.96
CA PRO A 487 -1.78 -16.25 19.19
C PRO A 487 -2.67 -16.60 18.00
N PHE A 488 -3.09 -17.85 17.93
CA PHE A 488 -4.20 -18.26 17.08
C PHE A 488 -5.53 -17.81 17.69
N LEU A 489 -6.50 -17.45 16.85
CA LEU A 489 -7.83 -17.05 17.31
C LEU A 489 -8.67 -18.23 17.83
N SER A 490 -8.40 -19.44 17.36
CA SER A 490 -9.08 -20.66 17.80
C SER A 490 -8.03 -21.64 18.32
N ASP A 491 -8.36 -22.41 19.35
CA ASP A 491 -7.49 -23.46 19.86
C ASP A 491 -7.29 -24.52 18.78
N ILE A 492 -6.04 -24.67 18.33
CA ILE A 492 -5.66 -25.68 17.34
C ILE A 492 -5.01 -26.82 18.10
N ASN A 493 -5.60 -28.01 18.01
CA ASN A 493 -5.09 -29.18 18.72
C ASN A 493 -3.65 -29.53 18.31
N GLN A 494 -3.25 -29.27 17.04
CA GLN A 494 -1.85 -29.27 16.57
C GLN A 494 -1.69 -28.38 15.32
N PRO A 495 -1.09 -27.18 15.40
CA PRO A 495 -0.76 -26.41 14.20
C PRO A 495 0.31 -27.14 13.37
N THR A 496 0.10 -27.25 12.05
CA THR A 496 1.10 -27.83 11.15
C THR A 496 2.39 -27.00 11.19
N LYS A 497 3.53 -27.64 11.48
CA LYS A 497 4.86 -26.98 11.53
C LYS A 497 5.32 -26.40 10.18
N ARG A 498 4.67 -26.76 9.08
CA ARG A 498 5.00 -26.27 7.75
C ARG A 498 3.99 -25.22 7.33
N VAL A 499 4.49 -24.10 6.83
CA VAL A 499 3.69 -23.01 6.27
C VAL A 499 3.99 -22.92 4.78
N GLN A 500 2.95 -22.82 3.96
CA GLN A 500 3.08 -22.68 2.49
C GLN A 500 2.47 -21.37 2.00
N ASP A 501 1.28 -21.02 2.47
CA ASP A 501 0.57 -19.81 2.06
C ASP A 501 0.41 -18.88 3.25
N ILE A 502 0.93 -17.66 3.12
CA ILE A 502 0.88 -16.62 4.15
C ILE A 502 0.20 -15.40 3.57
N ILE A 503 -0.77 -14.88 4.29
CA ILE A 503 -1.45 -13.63 3.99
C ILE A 503 -1.23 -12.72 5.20
N VAL A 504 -0.59 -11.58 4.99
CA VAL A 504 -0.34 -10.59 6.04
C VAL A 504 -1.24 -9.39 5.79
N PHE A 505 -1.97 -8.97 6.81
CA PHE A 505 -2.76 -7.74 6.76
C PHE A 505 -2.32 -6.77 7.86
N VAL A 506 -1.89 -5.56 7.48
CA VAL A 506 -1.46 -4.52 8.41
C VAL A 506 -2.56 -3.45 8.53
N ILE A 507 -3.13 -3.34 9.74
CA ILE A 507 -4.05 -2.26 10.11
C ILE A 507 -3.24 -0.97 10.21
N GLY A 508 -3.70 0.11 9.56
CA GLY A 508 -2.92 1.36 9.45
C GLY A 508 -1.91 1.37 8.29
N GLY A 509 -2.08 0.44 7.35
CA GLY A 509 -1.42 0.44 6.07
C GLY A 509 -0.03 -0.18 6.05
N VAL A 510 0.47 -0.36 4.82
CA VAL A 510 1.79 -0.93 4.50
C VAL A 510 2.61 0.06 3.71
N THR A 511 3.90 -0.20 3.52
CA THR A 511 4.77 0.61 2.65
C THR A 511 5.26 -0.18 1.44
N TYR A 512 5.77 0.51 0.43
CA TYR A 512 6.46 -0.16 -0.68
C TYR A 512 7.80 -0.80 -0.27
N GLU A 513 8.43 -0.34 0.81
CA GLU A 513 9.60 -1.02 1.39
C GLU A 513 9.22 -2.41 1.93
N GLU A 514 8.09 -2.52 2.63
CA GLU A 514 7.54 -3.79 3.08
C GLU A 514 7.13 -4.69 1.91
N SER A 515 6.53 -4.11 0.86
CA SER A 515 6.22 -4.84 -0.38
C SER A 515 7.47 -5.41 -1.03
N MET A 516 8.55 -4.63 -1.14
CA MET A 516 9.83 -5.09 -1.68
C MET A 516 10.41 -6.23 -0.84
N ALA A 517 10.34 -6.13 0.48
CA ALA A 517 10.78 -7.19 1.37
C ALA A 517 10.02 -8.51 1.09
N ILE A 518 8.69 -8.46 0.95
CA ILE A 518 7.88 -9.64 0.60
C ILE A 518 8.18 -10.18 -0.80
N TYR A 519 8.37 -9.30 -1.79
CA TYR A 519 8.79 -9.72 -3.12
C TYR A 519 10.08 -10.54 -3.08
N ASN A 520 11.11 -10.02 -2.40
CA ASN A 520 12.39 -10.69 -2.25
C ASN A 520 12.27 -12.02 -1.47
N MET A 521 11.40 -12.07 -0.45
CA MET A 521 11.13 -13.31 0.29
C MET A 521 10.44 -14.37 -0.57
N ASN A 522 9.48 -14.00 -1.42
CA ASN A 522 8.81 -14.90 -2.34
C ASN A 522 9.79 -15.49 -3.38
N ILE A 523 10.75 -14.69 -3.86
CA ILE A 523 11.81 -15.19 -4.76
C ILE A 523 12.75 -16.13 -4.03
N SER A 524 13.18 -15.75 -2.82
CA SER A 524 14.18 -16.50 -2.05
C SER A 524 13.61 -17.80 -1.48
N ASN A 525 12.29 -17.90 -1.30
CA ASN A 525 11.61 -19.05 -0.72
C ASN A 525 10.51 -19.57 -1.66
N PRO A 526 10.84 -20.22 -2.78
CA PRO A 526 9.85 -20.63 -3.80
C PRO A 526 8.80 -21.63 -3.29
N GLN A 527 9.04 -22.27 -2.13
CA GLN A 527 8.07 -23.16 -1.48
C GLN A 527 7.00 -22.41 -0.68
N VAL A 528 7.21 -21.13 -0.38
CA VAL A 528 6.29 -20.29 0.39
C VAL A 528 5.78 -19.17 -0.51
N ARG A 529 4.47 -18.93 -0.46
CA ARG A 529 3.81 -17.84 -1.16
C ARG A 529 3.27 -16.88 -0.14
N ILE A 530 3.62 -15.61 -0.28
CA ILE A 530 3.29 -14.56 0.67
C ILE A 530 2.55 -13.45 -0.07
N ILE A 531 1.40 -13.04 0.48
CA ILE A 531 0.67 -11.84 0.08
C ILE A 531 0.70 -10.86 1.24
N LEU A 532 0.99 -9.61 0.93
CA LEU A 532 0.90 -8.47 1.81
C LEU A 532 -0.32 -7.63 1.45
N GLY A 533 -1.01 -7.11 2.46
CA GLY A 533 -1.92 -6.00 2.25
C GLY A 533 -2.12 -5.18 3.50
N GLY A 534 -2.79 -4.06 3.32
CA GLY A 534 -3.14 -3.16 4.40
C GLY A 534 -4.38 -2.34 4.08
N SER A 535 -4.79 -1.52 5.04
CA SER A 535 -5.84 -0.53 4.83
C SER A 535 -5.51 0.39 3.64
N THR A 536 -4.26 0.85 3.55
CA THR A 536 -3.72 1.60 2.41
C THR A 536 -2.24 1.28 2.19
N VAL A 537 -1.64 1.84 1.13
CA VAL A 537 -0.19 1.92 0.95
C VAL A 537 0.25 3.34 1.28
N HIS A 538 1.18 3.50 2.21
CA HIS A 538 1.66 4.77 2.71
C HIS A 538 3.02 5.18 2.14
N ASN A 539 3.13 6.49 1.90
CA ASN A 539 4.36 7.26 2.04
C ASN A 539 4.38 8.00 3.39
N SER A 540 5.48 8.68 3.72
CA SER A 540 5.62 9.37 5.01
C SER A 540 4.53 10.41 5.25
N SER A 541 4.13 11.16 4.22
CA SER A 541 3.09 12.20 4.30
C SER A 541 1.71 11.63 4.62
N SER A 542 1.27 10.59 3.91
CA SER A 542 -0.02 9.94 4.19
C SER A 542 -0.02 9.20 5.53
N PHE A 543 1.11 8.62 5.93
CA PHE A 543 1.26 8.00 7.25
C PHE A 543 1.14 9.01 8.38
N LEU A 544 1.82 10.17 8.28
CA LEU A 544 1.74 11.22 9.30
C LEU A 544 0.32 11.82 9.39
N ASN A 545 -0.41 11.89 8.28
CA ASN A 545 -1.83 12.22 8.29
C ASN A 545 -2.66 11.16 9.03
N GLU A 546 -2.40 9.86 8.82
CA GLU A 546 -3.05 8.80 9.61
C GLU A 546 -2.73 8.97 11.09
N VAL A 547 -1.46 9.15 11.46
CA VAL A 547 -1.02 9.34 12.85
C VAL A 547 -1.81 10.45 13.52
N LYS A 548 -1.91 11.61 12.87
CA LYS A 548 -2.69 12.76 13.35
C LYS A 548 -4.16 12.42 13.58
N LEU A 549 -4.79 11.73 12.63
CA LEU A 549 -6.22 11.35 12.75
C LEU A 549 -6.43 10.29 13.84
N ALA A 550 -5.55 9.30 13.92
CA ALA A 550 -5.63 8.21 14.88
C ALA A 550 -5.41 8.68 16.32
N THR A 551 -4.58 9.70 16.53
CA THR A 551 -4.30 10.27 17.87
C THR A 551 -5.22 11.42 18.25
N PHE A 552 -6.05 11.90 17.32
CA PHE A 552 -7.06 12.92 17.60
C PHE A 552 -7.99 12.45 18.73
N GLY A 553 -8.17 13.31 19.74
CA GLY A 553 -9.01 13.02 20.90
C GLY A 553 -8.39 12.12 21.99
N VAL A 554 -7.14 11.66 21.83
CA VAL A 554 -6.45 10.89 22.89
C VAL A 554 -6.19 11.80 24.10
N ILE A 555 -6.95 11.61 25.17
CA ILE A 555 -6.81 12.37 26.42
C ILE A 555 -5.42 12.05 27.01
N LYS A 556 -4.61 13.09 27.24
CA LYS A 556 -3.38 12.97 28.05
C LYS A 556 -3.80 12.47 29.44
N SER A 557 -3.48 11.22 29.79
CA SER A 557 -3.54 10.81 31.18
C SER A 557 -2.62 11.74 31.95
N ARG A 558 -3.18 12.72 32.67
CA ARG A 558 -2.43 13.44 33.69
C ARG A 558 -1.93 12.35 34.64
N GLY A 559 -0.61 12.15 34.66
CA GLY A 559 0.01 11.23 35.59
C GLY A 559 -0.55 11.51 36.98
N GLY A 560 -0.96 10.45 37.67
CA GLY A 560 -1.50 10.51 39.02
C GLY A 560 -0.46 11.12 39.96
N SER A 561 -0.54 12.43 40.13
CA SER A 561 0.06 13.18 41.22
C SER A 561 -1.02 14.11 41.76
N ARG A 562 -1.82 13.56 42.68
CA ARG A 562 -2.30 14.23 43.89
C ARG A 562 -3.02 13.20 44.76
N LYS A 563 -2.25 12.60 45.67
CA LYS A 563 -2.73 12.37 47.03
C LYS A 563 -3.10 13.75 47.60
N LEU A 564 -4.30 13.85 48.17
CA LEU A 564 -4.56 14.61 49.38
C LEU A 564 -5.20 13.63 50.35
#